data_AF-A0A9P0BBD8-F1
#
_entry.id   AF-A0A9P0BBD8-F1
#
_cell.length_a   1.000
_cell.length_b   1.000
_cell.length_c   1.000
_cell.angle_alpha   90.00
_cell.angle_beta   90.00
_cell.angle_gamma   90.00
#
_symmetry.space_group_name_H-M   'P 1'
#
loop_
_entity.id
_entity.type
_entity.pdbx_description
1 polymer ?
#
loop_
_entity_poly.entity_id
_entity_poly.type
_entity_poly.pdbx_seq_one_letter_code
_entity_poly.pdbx_strand_id
1 'polypeptide(L)'
;MFCFKVLISFVVLKYTMSTDLILRNTASGDIIPCDTDDDCDDVEGKCIESFCNCNGSSVCMDEGGVLVTKIGESCKSNKNCNIDGAFCSRGRCICDIGMIASNSFKTCLSISDGLDSMCEENVQCAAITPFSLCQDNKCVCQQNRHPFNGTCYKTVEIGKKCADHIECSQTQHSECVDSTCRCKNDYGFSDTKCWPLVKGLGGPCTKDIQCKPILGYGSECYQGFCKCQDLFQLKNTTGKCVKDMLLGETCMDHFDCHQPGQGVSRLECILGECKCKSSYIKLDGYCLSSSSNTSIFLPLMLFLIIVINCF
;
A
#
# COMPACT_ATOMS: atom_id res chain seq x y z
N MET A 1 -18.44 -47.71 -60.10
CA MET A 1 -19.56 -46.98 -59.45
C MET A 1 -18.96 -45.99 -58.46
N PHE A 2 -18.88 -44.72 -58.84
CA PHE A 2 -19.03 -43.48 -58.05
C PHE A 2 -18.30 -42.31 -58.73
N CYS A 3 -19.09 -41.25 -58.97
CA CYS A 3 -18.81 -40.07 -59.78
C CYS A 3 -18.22 -38.90 -58.97
N PHE A 4 -17.25 -38.22 -59.60
CA PHE A 4 -17.08 -36.78 -59.84
C PHE A 4 -17.84 -35.67 -59.04
N LYS A 5 -17.01 -34.75 -58.50
CA LYS A 5 -16.97 -33.25 -58.61
C LYS A 5 -18.04 -32.30 -57.99
N VAL A 6 -17.52 -31.44 -57.08
CA VAL A 6 -17.43 -29.93 -57.09
C VAL A 6 -18.60 -29.04 -56.61
N LEU A 7 -18.26 -28.27 -55.54
CA LEU A 7 -18.61 -26.90 -55.07
C LEU A 7 -20.01 -26.29 -55.32
N ILE A 8 -20.64 -25.82 -54.23
CA ILE A 8 -21.30 -24.50 -54.14
C ILE A 8 -21.17 -23.94 -52.69
N SER A 9 -20.68 -22.70 -52.55
CA SER A 9 -20.69 -21.89 -51.31
C SER A 9 -22.05 -21.26 -51.07
N PHE A 10 -22.57 -21.27 -49.84
CA PHE A 10 -23.62 -20.34 -49.39
C PHE A 10 -23.48 -19.99 -47.90
N VAL A 11 -23.02 -18.75 -47.65
CA VAL A 11 -23.42 -17.79 -46.61
C VAL A 11 -23.94 -18.38 -45.28
N VAL A 12 -23.08 -18.40 -44.25
CA VAL A 12 -23.51 -18.53 -42.85
C VAL A 12 -23.91 -17.15 -42.34
N LEU A 13 -25.22 -16.89 -42.31
CA LEU A 13 -25.78 -15.73 -41.62
C LEU A 13 -25.60 -15.93 -40.11
N LYS A 14 -24.82 -15.04 -39.49
CA LYS A 14 -24.80 -14.83 -38.04
C LYS A 14 -26.22 -14.49 -37.57
N TYR A 15 -26.78 -15.31 -36.70
CA TYR A 15 -27.79 -14.87 -35.74
C TYR A 15 -27.29 -15.20 -34.35
N THR A 16 -26.90 -14.15 -33.63
CA THR A 16 -26.75 -14.15 -32.17
C THR A 16 -28.13 -14.31 -31.57
N MET A 17 -28.49 -15.51 -31.13
CA MET A 17 -29.67 -15.73 -30.29
C MET A 17 -29.31 -15.30 -28.87
N SER A 18 -29.69 -14.07 -28.52
CA SER A 18 -29.93 -13.70 -27.13
C SER A 18 -31.17 -14.46 -26.69
N THR A 19 -30.99 -15.47 -25.85
CA THR A 19 -32.09 -16.22 -25.25
C THR A 19 -32.31 -15.68 -23.85
N ASP A 20 -33.01 -14.54 -23.74
CA ASP A 20 -33.88 -14.32 -22.59
C ASP A 20 -35.08 -15.25 -22.77
N LEU A 21 -34.94 -16.47 -22.24
CA LEU A 21 -36.03 -17.44 -22.20
C LEU A 21 -37.05 -16.93 -21.18
N ILE A 22 -38.00 -16.11 -21.64
CA ILE A 22 -39.24 -15.87 -20.89
C ILE A 22 -39.98 -17.21 -20.86
N LEU A 23 -39.86 -17.95 -19.76
CA LEU A 23 -40.76 -19.06 -19.44
C LEU A 23 -42.14 -18.45 -19.20
N ARG A 24 -42.91 -18.23 -20.28
CA ARG A 24 -44.36 -18.08 -20.17
C ARG A 24 -44.89 -19.43 -19.76
N ASN A 25 -45.23 -19.58 -18.48
CA ASN A 25 -45.99 -20.73 -18.03
C ASN A 25 -47.31 -20.72 -18.83
N THR A 26 -47.57 -21.80 -19.55
CA THR A 26 -48.85 -22.01 -20.22
C THR A 26 -49.94 -21.96 -19.17
N ALA A 27 -51.00 -21.17 -19.39
CA ALA A 27 -52.13 -21.06 -18.48
C ALA A 27 -52.70 -22.45 -18.15
N SER A 28 -52.30 -23.00 -17.01
CA SER A 28 -52.91 -24.16 -16.37
C SER A 28 -53.85 -23.60 -15.31
N GLY A 29 -55.15 -23.75 -15.53
CA GLY A 29 -56.13 -23.40 -14.51
C GLY A 29 -56.09 -24.42 -13.39
N ASP A 30 -56.02 -23.94 -12.15
CA ASP A 30 -55.99 -24.78 -10.96
C ASP A 30 -57.32 -24.71 -10.21
N ILE A 31 -57.63 -25.80 -9.48
CA ILE A 31 -58.74 -25.86 -8.54
C ILE A 31 -58.19 -25.51 -7.17
N ILE A 32 -58.62 -24.38 -6.60
CA ILE A 32 -58.09 -23.84 -5.35
C ILE A 32 -59.08 -24.18 -4.21
N PRO A 33 -58.72 -25.06 -3.27
CA PRO A 33 -59.56 -25.32 -2.09
C PRO A 33 -59.55 -24.12 -1.13
N CYS A 34 -60.65 -23.91 -0.42
CA CYS A 34 -60.83 -22.82 0.54
C CYS A 34 -61.74 -23.23 1.70
N ASP A 35 -61.56 -22.58 2.86
CA ASP A 35 -62.46 -22.69 4.01
C ASP A 35 -63.28 -21.39 4.20
N THR A 36 -62.72 -20.25 3.78
CA THR A 36 -63.35 -18.92 3.86
C THR A 36 -63.09 -18.08 2.60
N ASP A 37 -63.84 -16.99 2.43
CA ASP A 37 -63.67 -16.08 1.27
C ASP A 37 -62.26 -15.48 1.20
N ASP A 38 -61.58 -15.25 2.33
CA ASP A 38 -60.23 -14.67 2.41
C ASP A 38 -59.17 -15.56 1.72
N ASP A 39 -59.40 -16.88 1.65
CA ASP A 39 -58.50 -17.82 0.96
C ASP A 39 -58.49 -17.61 -0.57
N CYS A 40 -59.49 -16.89 -1.10
CA CYS A 40 -59.71 -16.64 -2.52
C CYS A 40 -59.33 -15.22 -2.97
N ASP A 41 -58.76 -14.39 -2.08
CA ASP A 41 -58.38 -13.01 -2.38
C ASP A 41 -57.35 -12.91 -3.52
N ASP A 42 -56.39 -13.84 -3.58
CA ASP A 42 -55.33 -13.89 -4.59
C ASP A 42 -55.86 -14.04 -6.03
N VAL A 43 -57.08 -14.58 -6.17
CA VAL A 43 -57.72 -14.90 -7.46
C VAL A 43 -59.02 -14.13 -7.70
N GLU A 44 -59.27 -13.10 -6.88
CA GLU A 44 -60.51 -12.29 -6.91
C GLU A 44 -61.79 -13.17 -6.92
N GLY A 45 -61.76 -14.26 -6.13
CA GLY A 45 -62.81 -15.26 -6.06
C GLY A 45 -63.62 -15.25 -4.75
N LYS A 46 -64.61 -16.14 -4.65
CA LYS A 46 -65.34 -16.41 -3.40
C LYS A 46 -65.32 -17.88 -3.07
N CYS A 47 -65.35 -18.23 -1.79
CA CYS A 47 -65.35 -19.61 -1.37
C CYS A 47 -66.76 -20.22 -1.50
N ILE A 48 -66.90 -21.23 -2.37
CA ILE A 48 -68.17 -21.91 -2.61
C ILE A 48 -67.91 -23.41 -2.60
N GLU A 49 -68.62 -24.14 -1.73
CA GLU A 49 -68.50 -25.61 -1.62
C GLU A 49 -67.05 -26.10 -1.46
N SER A 50 -66.28 -25.39 -0.61
CA SER A 50 -64.87 -25.66 -0.30
C SER A 50 -63.86 -25.42 -1.43
N PHE A 51 -64.27 -24.72 -2.50
CA PHE A 51 -63.38 -24.30 -3.59
C PHE A 51 -63.62 -22.84 -3.99
N CYS A 52 -62.55 -22.15 -4.39
CA CYS A 52 -62.66 -20.79 -4.88
C CYS A 52 -63.40 -20.75 -6.22
N ASN A 53 -64.43 -19.92 -6.29
CA ASN A 53 -65.14 -19.58 -7.51
C ASN A 53 -64.62 -18.25 -8.05
N CYS A 54 -63.88 -18.33 -9.15
CA CYS A 54 -63.27 -17.21 -9.84
C CYS A 54 -64.16 -16.76 -11.00
N ASN A 55 -64.90 -15.67 -10.79
CA ASN A 55 -65.79 -15.06 -11.79
C ASN A 55 -66.76 -16.06 -12.48
N GLY A 56 -67.32 -17.00 -11.71
CA GLY A 56 -68.26 -18.01 -12.18
C GLY A 56 -67.65 -19.37 -12.54
N SER A 57 -66.33 -19.54 -12.42
CA SER A 57 -65.60 -20.78 -12.70
C SER A 57 -64.95 -21.37 -11.45
N SER A 58 -65.06 -22.69 -11.23
CA SER A 58 -64.31 -23.43 -10.20
C SER A 58 -62.85 -23.73 -10.60
N VAL A 59 -62.51 -23.44 -11.85
CA VAL A 59 -61.15 -23.45 -12.35
C VAL A 59 -60.71 -22.01 -12.43
N CYS A 60 -59.86 -21.62 -11.49
CA CYS A 60 -59.31 -20.28 -11.43
C CYS A 60 -58.16 -20.20 -12.43
N MET A 61 -58.29 -19.29 -13.40
CA MET A 61 -57.14 -18.94 -14.22
C MET A 61 -56.30 -17.98 -13.40
N ASP A 62 -55.16 -18.45 -12.91
CA ASP A 62 -54.11 -17.51 -12.54
C ASP A 62 -53.85 -16.65 -13.78
N GLU A 63 -54.08 -15.34 -13.69
CA GLU A 63 -53.52 -14.38 -14.64
C GLU A 63 -52.01 -14.61 -14.58
N GLY A 64 -51.50 -15.44 -15.51
CA GLY A 64 -50.18 -16.06 -15.44
C GLY A 64 -49.19 -15.19 -14.66
N GLY A 65 -49.06 -15.51 -13.37
CA GLY A 65 -48.37 -14.63 -12.44
C GLY A 65 -46.99 -14.37 -13.01
N VAL A 66 -46.65 -13.11 -13.24
CA VAL A 66 -45.34 -12.78 -13.79
C VAL A 66 -44.30 -13.32 -12.81
N LEU A 67 -43.66 -14.43 -13.18
CA LEU A 67 -42.58 -15.03 -12.41
C LEU A 67 -41.40 -14.09 -12.52
N VAL A 68 -41.15 -13.37 -11.44
CA VAL A 68 -40.04 -12.46 -11.31
C VAL A 68 -38.79 -13.29 -11.03
N THR A 69 -37.81 -13.20 -11.92
CA THR A 69 -36.52 -13.91 -11.81
C THR A 69 -35.35 -12.98 -11.50
N LYS A 70 -35.66 -11.69 -11.29
CA LYS A 70 -34.67 -10.66 -10.99
C LYS A 70 -35.11 -9.79 -9.81
N ILE A 71 -34.19 -9.58 -8.87
CA ILE A 71 -34.39 -8.74 -7.69
C ILE A 71 -34.63 -7.29 -8.12
N GLY A 72 -35.60 -6.63 -7.48
CA GLY A 72 -35.99 -5.25 -7.72
C GLY A 72 -37.12 -5.05 -8.75
N GLU A 73 -37.51 -6.11 -9.47
CA GLU A 73 -38.67 -6.10 -10.36
C GLU A 73 -40.00 -6.14 -9.59
N SER A 74 -41.07 -5.70 -10.26
CA SER A 74 -42.39 -5.53 -9.66
C SER A 74 -43.06 -6.88 -9.35
N CYS A 75 -43.65 -7.00 -8.17
CA CYS A 75 -44.42 -8.16 -7.73
C CYS A 75 -45.74 -7.71 -7.08
N LYS A 76 -46.74 -8.61 -7.05
CA LYS A 76 -47.99 -8.41 -6.31
C LYS A 76 -47.96 -9.17 -4.98
N SER A 77 -47.41 -10.38 -4.97
CA SER A 77 -47.30 -11.23 -3.79
C SER A 77 -45.94 -11.97 -3.74
N ASN A 78 -45.63 -12.58 -2.60
CA ASN A 78 -44.38 -13.33 -2.41
C ASN A 78 -44.23 -14.47 -3.44
N LYS A 79 -45.33 -15.09 -3.86
CA LYS A 79 -45.34 -16.18 -4.86
C LYS A 79 -44.80 -15.73 -6.23
N ASN A 80 -44.84 -14.43 -6.55
CA ASN A 80 -44.28 -13.93 -7.80
C ASN A 80 -42.75 -13.94 -7.82
N CYS A 81 -42.09 -13.89 -6.65
CA CYS A 81 -40.64 -13.83 -6.54
C CYS A 81 -40.05 -15.23 -6.67
N ASN A 82 -39.76 -15.67 -7.90
CA ASN A 82 -39.15 -16.97 -8.18
C ASN A 82 -37.62 -16.91 -8.03
N ILE A 83 -37.17 -16.49 -6.85
CA ILE A 83 -35.77 -16.35 -6.46
C ILE A 83 -35.67 -16.86 -5.03
N ASP A 84 -34.79 -17.82 -4.79
CA ASP A 84 -34.61 -18.38 -3.45
C ASP A 84 -34.14 -17.30 -2.46
N GLY A 85 -34.75 -17.28 -1.28
CA GLY A 85 -34.51 -16.27 -0.26
C GLY A 85 -35.01 -14.85 -0.62
N ALA A 86 -35.95 -14.70 -1.55
CA ALA A 86 -36.57 -13.41 -1.88
C ALA A 86 -38.07 -13.36 -1.52
N PHE A 87 -38.58 -12.17 -1.20
CA PHE A 87 -40.00 -11.93 -0.92
C PHE A 87 -40.48 -10.61 -1.53
N CYS A 88 -41.78 -10.47 -1.67
CA CYS A 88 -42.39 -9.27 -2.23
C CYS A 88 -42.60 -8.22 -1.14
N SER A 89 -41.96 -7.07 -1.29
CA SER A 89 -42.08 -5.96 -0.35
C SER A 89 -42.30 -4.66 -1.10
N ARG A 90 -43.36 -3.93 -0.73
CA ARG A 90 -43.75 -2.66 -1.37
C ARG A 90 -43.84 -2.78 -2.90
N GLY A 91 -44.37 -3.91 -3.37
CA GLY A 91 -44.55 -4.20 -4.79
C GLY A 91 -43.25 -4.54 -5.55
N ARG A 92 -42.14 -4.87 -4.87
CA ARG A 92 -40.89 -5.33 -5.51
C ARG A 92 -40.29 -6.55 -4.83
N CYS A 93 -39.67 -7.44 -5.60
CA CYS A 93 -38.93 -8.57 -5.05
C CYS A 93 -37.63 -8.08 -4.42
N ILE A 94 -37.41 -8.39 -3.14
CA ILE A 94 -36.20 -8.08 -2.39
C ILE A 94 -35.69 -9.33 -1.66
N CYS A 95 -34.41 -9.36 -1.32
CA CYS A 95 -33.86 -10.45 -0.53
C CYS A 95 -34.36 -10.40 0.93
N ASP A 96 -34.44 -11.56 1.55
CA ASP A 96 -34.77 -11.73 2.96
C ASP A 96 -33.71 -11.11 3.87
N ILE A 97 -34.06 -10.96 5.15
CA ILE A 97 -33.19 -10.42 6.19
C ILE A 97 -31.90 -11.24 6.25
N GLY A 98 -30.76 -10.54 6.25
CA GLY A 98 -29.44 -11.18 6.27
C GLY A 98 -28.93 -11.62 4.89
N MET A 99 -29.65 -11.32 3.81
CA MET A 99 -29.25 -11.61 2.44
C MET A 99 -29.11 -10.34 1.60
N ILE A 100 -28.32 -10.43 0.53
CA ILE A 100 -28.07 -9.35 -0.42
C ILE A 100 -28.14 -9.88 -1.86
N ALA A 101 -28.61 -9.04 -2.79
CA ALA A 101 -28.67 -9.40 -4.19
C ALA A 101 -27.26 -9.65 -4.77
N SER A 102 -27.09 -10.71 -5.55
CA SER A 102 -25.90 -10.91 -6.37
C SER A 102 -25.75 -9.81 -7.43
N ASN A 103 -24.57 -9.69 -8.02
CA ASN A 103 -24.29 -8.73 -9.10
C ASN A 103 -25.20 -8.94 -10.32
N SER A 104 -25.64 -10.18 -10.55
CA SER A 104 -26.58 -10.52 -11.62
C SER A 104 -28.03 -10.17 -11.28
N PHE A 105 -28.33 -9.88 -10.01
CA PHE A 105 -29.67 -9.72 -9.43
C PHE A 105 -30.55 -10.96 -9.55
N LYS A 106 -30.00 -12.14 -9.86
CA LYS A 106 -30.78 -13.38 -10.05
C LYS A 106 -30.81 -14.30 -8.84
N THR A 107 -30.03 -13.98 -7.81
CA THR A 107 -29.89 -14.79 -6.60
C THR A 107 -29.72 -13.89 -5.38
N CYS A 108 -30.22 -14.35 -4.23
CA CYS A 108 -29.91 -13.77 -2.93
C CYS A 108 -28.74 -14.53 -2.31
N LEU A 109 -27.72 -13.82 -1.88
CA LEU A 109 -26.52 -14.35 -1.22
C LEU A 109 -26.55 -13.95 0.25
N SER A 110 -26.11 -14.83 1.15
CA SER A 110 -25.97 -14.46 2.57
C SER A 110 -24.95 -13.33 2.72
N ILE A 111 -25.30 -12.32 3.51
CA ILE A 111 -24.34 -11.27 3.90
C ILE A 111 -23.19 -11.95 4.66
N SER A 112 -21.95 -11.52 4.40
CA SER A 112 -20.78 -12.10 5.09
C SER A 112 -20.78 -11.69 6.58
N ASP A 113 -19.84 -12.19 7.38
CA ASP A 113 -19.67 -11.74 8.78
C ASP A 113 -18.58 -10.66 8.96
N GLY A 114 -18.00 -10.20 7.85
CA GLY A 114 -16.95 -9.18 7.82
C GLY A 114 -15.66 -9.71 7.20
N LEU A 115 -14.52 -9.13 7.57
CA LEU A 115 -13.22 -9.55 7.05
C LEU A 115 -12.88 -11.00 7.42
N ASP A 116 -12.15 -11.68 6.53
CA ASP A 116 -11.74 -13.09 6.60
C ASP A 116 -12.88 -14.13 6.53
N SER A 117 -14.13 -13.67 6.57
CA SER A 117 -15.31 -14.51 6.40
C SER A 117 -15.51 -14.93 4.95
N MET A 118 -16.20 -16.06 4.76
CA MET A 118 -16.43 -16.64 3.44
C MET A 118 -17.32 -15.74 2.59
N CYS A 119 -17.05 -15.74 1.29
CA CYS A 119 -17.83 -15.01 0.29
C CYS A 119 -17.71 -15.66 -1.09
N GLU A 120 -18.66 -15.32 -1.96
CA GLU A 120 -18.69 -15.67 -3.38
C GLU A 120 -18.53 -14.40 -4.24
N GLU A 121 -19.14 -13.30 -3.80
CA GLU A 121 -19.15 -12.03 -4.52
C GLU A 121 -18.83 -10.83 -3.61
N ASN A 122 -18.28 -9.77 -4.21
CA ASN A 122 -17.90 -8.54 -3.51
C ASN A 122 -19.05 -7.88 -2.72
N VAL A 123 -20.29 -8.03 -3.20
CA VAL A 123 -21.48 -7.43 -2.59
C VAL A 123 -21.70 -7.93 -1.16
N GLN A 124 -21.37 -9.18 -0.86
CA GLN A 124 -21.53 -9.77 0.47
C GLN A 124 -20.61 -9.10 1.50
N CYS A 125 -19.38 -8.79 1.10
CA CYS A 125 -18.39 -8.15 1.96
C CYS A 125 -18.69 -6.67 2.16
N ALA A 126 -19.02 -5.97 1.07
CA ALA A 126 -19.29 -4.54 1.08
C ALA A 126 -20.55 -4.15 1.86
N ALA A 127 -21.46 -5.10 2.10
CA ALA A 127 -22.71 -4.89 2.84
C ALA A 127 -22.49 -4.43 4.29
N ILE A 128 -21.43 -4.91 4.94
CA ILE A 128 -21.10 -4.60 6.36
C ILE A 128 -19.71 -4.01 6.53
N THR A 129 -18.76 -4.36 5.66
CA THR A 129 -17.41 -3.79 5.69
C THR A 129 -17.18 -2.96 4.43
N PRO A 130 -17.45 -1.64 4.47
CA PRO A 130 -17.18 -0.77 3.34
C PRO A 130 -15.75 -0.90 2.83
N PHE A 131 -15.59 -0.82 1.50
CA PHE A 131 -14.30 -0.95 0.84
C PHE A 131 -13.60 -2.31 1.02
N SER A 132 -14.38 -3.37 1.25
CA SER A 132 -13.92 -4.75 1.11
C SER A 132 -14.34 -5.34 -0.24
N LEU A 133 -13.73 -6.46 -0.61
CA LEU A 133 -14.05 -7.26 -1.78
C LEU A 133 -13.89 -8.75 -1.43
N CYS A 134 -14.46 -9.62 -2.25
CA CYS A 134 -14.28 -11.05 -2.14
C CYS A 134 -13.03 -11.46 -2.94
N GLN A 135 -12.02 -11.99 -2.27
CA GLN A 135 -10.81 -12.50 -2.89
C GLN A 135 -10.46 -13.84 -2.25
N ASP A 136 -10.13 -14.84 -3.07
CA ASP A 136 -9.78 -16.18 -2.58
C ASP A 136 -10.85 -16.77 -1.64
N ASN A 137 -12.13 -16.55 -1.98
CA ASN A 137 -13.32 -16.91 -1.21
C ASN A 137 -13.42 -16.28 0.17
N LYS A 138 -12.69 -15.18 0.43
CA LYS A 138 -12.73 -14.44 1.69
C LYS A 138 -12.89 -12.95 1.50
N CYS A 139 -13.57 -12.31 2.44
CA CYS A 139 -13.67 -10.86 2.45
C CYS A 139 -12.34 -10.23 2.89
N VAL A 140 -11.75 -9.42 2.00
CA VAL A 140 -10.50 -8.70 2.25
C VAL A 140 -10.67 -7.22 1.92
N CYS A 141 -9.76 -6.38 2.41
CA CYS A 141 -9.76 -4.97 2.02
C CYS A 141 -9.38 -4.77 0.55
N GLN A 142 -10.00 -3.80 -0.10
CA GLN A 142 -9.65 -3.38 -1.45
C GLN A 142 -8.19 -2.87 -1.52
N GLN A 143 -7.67 -2.73 -2.73
CA GLN A 143 -6.32 -2.20 -2.97
C GLN A 143 -6.11 -0.83 -2.30
N ASN A 144 -4.88 -0.59 -1.82
CA ASN A 144 -4.48 0.64 -1.09
C ASN A 144 -5.27 0.85 0.20
N ARG A 145 -5.78 -0.24 0.79
CA ARG A 145 -6.41 -0.25 2.11
C ARG A 145 -5.84 -1.37 2.94
N HIS A 146 -5.99 -1.26 4.24
CA HIS A 146 -5.56 -2.27 5.19
C HIS A 146 -6.61 -2.49 6.28
N PRO A 147 -6.67 -3.69 6.85
CA PRO A 147 -7.60 -4.02 7.91
C PRO A 147 -7.14 -3.43 9.24
N PHE A 148 -8.07 -2.83 9.97
CA PHE A 148 -7.91 -2.43 11.37
C PHE A 148 -9.24 -2.54 12.10
N ASN A 149 -9.30 -3.34 13.17
CA ASN A 149 -10.52 -3.62 13.95
C ASN A 149 -11.76 -3.95 13.08
N GLY A 150 -11.60 -4.87 12.12
CA GLY A 150 -12.69 -5.32 11.24
C GLY A 150 -13.10 -4.32 10.15
N THR A 151 -12.41 -3.19 10.01
CA THR A 151 -12.72 -2.14 9.03
C THR A 151 -11.55 -1.90 8.09
N CYS A 152 -11.82 -1.47 6.85
CA CYS A 152 -10.81 -1.17 5.85
C CYS A 152 -10.44 0.31 5.80
N TYR A 153 -9.27 0.65 6.35
CA TYR A 153 -8.72 2.00 6.33
C TYR A 153 -7.87 2.24 5.09
N LYS A 154 -7.81 3.48 4.63
CA LYS A 154 -6.92 3.86 3.53
C LYS A 154 -5.47 3.68 3.98
N THR A 155 -4.65 3.05 3.15
CA THR A 155 -3.20 3.00 3.36
C THR A 155 -2.57 4.28 2.81
N VAL A 156 -1.92 5.05 3.68
CA VAL A 156 -1.30 6.33 3.33
C VAL A 156 0.20 6.26 3.64
N GLU A 157 1.00 6.63 2.64
CA GLU A 157 2.46 6.64 2.74
C GLU A 157 2.97 7.86 3.51
N ILE A 158 4.19 7.75 4.05
CA ILE A 158 4.90 8.87 4.68
C ILE A 158 4.99 10.07 3.72
N GLY A 159 4.76 11.27 4.26
CA GLY A 159 4.75 12.53 3.51
C GLY A 159 3.46 12.81 2.75
N LYS A 160 2.47 11.90 2.79
CA LYS A 160 1.14 12.11 2.20
C LYS A 160 0.11 12.53 3.25
N LYS A 161 -0.99 13.12 2.77
CA LYS A 161 -2.07 13.60 3.62
C LYS A 161 -2.86 12.45 4.23
N CYS A 162 -3.10 12.54 5.52
CA CYS A 162 -3.89 11.61 6.31
C CYS A 162 -4.96 12.34 7.12
N ALA A 163 -6.05 11.64 7.42
CA ALA A 163 -7.11 12.11 8.31
C ALA A 163 -7.04 11.44 9.70
N ASP A 164 -6.51 10.23 9.76
CA ASP A 164 -6.44 9.42 10.98
C ASP A 164 -5.05 8.76 11.10
N HIS A 165 -4.58 8.54 12.34
CA HIS A 165 -3.33 7.84 12.61
C HIS A 165 -3.32 6.41 12.04
N ILE A 166 -4.47 5.74 12.00
CA ILE A 166 -4.60 4.37 11.46
C ILE A 166 -4.20 4.34 9.98
N GLU A 167 -4.47 5.40 9.21
CA GLU A 167 -4.14 5.43 7.78
C GLU A 167 -2.63 5.26 7.50
N CYS A 168 -1.78 5.72 8.42
CA CYS A 168 -0.33 5.60 8.31
C CYS A 168 0.21 4.25 8.83
N SER A 169 -0.61 3.48 9.56
CA SER A 169 -0.17 2.36 10.42
C SER A 169 0.55 1.21 9.69
N GLN A 170 0.39 1.10 8.37
CA GLN A 170 1.12 0.13 7.55
C GLN A 170 2.63 0.39 7.50
N THR A 171 3.06 1.65 7.70
CA THR A 171 4.47 1.94 7.97
C THR A 171 4.70 1.89 9.47
N GLN A 172 5.46 0.88 9.93
CA GLN A 172 5.79 0.73 11.34
C GLN A 172 6.47 2.00 11.88
N HIS A 173 6.14 2.38 13.11
CA HIS A 173 6.62 3.61 13.75
C HIS A 173 6.27 4.89 13.00
N SER A 174 5.10 4.92 12.35
CA SER A 174 4.53 6.14 11.79
C SER A 174 3.24 6.56 12.49
N GLU A 175 2.84 7.80 12.25
CA GLU A 175 1.64 8.42 12.77
C GLU A 175 1.19 9.59 11.88
N CYS A 176 -0.09 9.94 11.95
CA CYS A 176 -0.62 11.14 11.30
C CYS A 176 -0.38 12.37 12.17
N VAL A 177 0.48 13.30 11.74
CA VAL A 177 0.77 14.54 12.48
C VAL A 177 0.60 15.71 11.53
N ASP A 178 -0.15 16.72 11.94
CA ASP A 178 -0.49 17.89 11.12
C ASP A 178 -1.05 17.49 9.74
N SER A 179 -2.00 16.54 9.75
CA SER A 179 -2.61 15.96 8.56
C SER A 179 -1.64 15.32 7.56
N THR A 180 -0.44 14.92 8.01
CA THR A 180 0.58 14.29 7.17
C THR A 180 1.16 13.05 7.87
N CYS A 181 1.27 11.93 7.16
CA CYS A 181 1.92 10.74 7.72
C CYS A 181 3.41 11.01 7.92
N ARG A 182 3.91 10.84 9.14
CA ARG A 182 5.30 11.07 9.53
C ARG A 182 5.79 9.91 10.38
N CYS A 183 7.10 9.70 10.42
CA CYS A 183 7.68 8.82 11.42
C CYS A 183 7.44 9.41 12.81
N LYS A 184 7.19 8.53 13.79
CA LYS A 184 7.07 8.89 15.20
C LYS A 184 8.36 9.56 15.68
N ASN A 185 8.26 10.23 16.83
CA ASN A 185 9.43 10.73 17.55
C ASN A 185 10.48 9.61 17.71
N ASP A 186 11.76 9.97 17.60
CA ASP A 186 12.91 9.06 17.62
C ASP A 186 13.06 8.15 16.39
N TYR A 187 12.33 8.41 15.30
CA TYR A 187 12.50 7.70 14.03
C TYR A 187 12.72 8.64 12.83
N GLY A 188 13.55 8.20 11.89
CA GLY A 188 13.84 8.89 10.63
C GLY A 188 13.44 8.07 9.41
N PHE A 189 12.88 8.72 8.39
CA PHE A 189 12.36 8.04 7.19
C PHE A 189 13.46 7.75 6.16
N SER A 190 13.61 6.48 5.77
CA SER A 190 14.45 6.04 4.64
C SER A 190 13.96 4.71 4.10
N ASP A 191 14.03 4.52 2.78
CA ASP A 191 13.67 3.26 2.10
C ASP A 191 12.32 2.70 2.55
N THR A 192 11.27 3.54 2.48
CA THR A 192 9.87 3.24 2.86
C THR A 192 9.65 2.84 4.32
N LYS A 193 10.64 3.01 5.19
CA LYS A 193 10.57 2.64 6.61
C LYS A 193 10.99 3.78 7.53
N CYS A 194 10.48 3.73 8.75
CA CYS A 194 10.91 4.58 9.84
C CYS A 194 12.01 3.84 10.62
N TRP A 195 13.24 4.35 10.54
CA TRP A 195 14.42 3.79 11.19
C TRP A 195 14.66 4.45 12.54
N PRO A 196 15.00 3.69 13.60
CA PRO A 196 15.27 4.27 14.90
C PRO A 196 16.51 5.17 14.83
N LEU A 197 16.39 6.38 15.36
CA LEU A 197 17.48 7.33 15.47
C LEU A 197 18.46 6.88 16.56
N VAL A 198 19.75 7.16 16.36
CA VAL A 198 20.77 6.87 17.38
C VAL A 198 20.75 7.93 18.48
N LYS A 199 21.34 7.63 19.64
CA LYS A 199 21.48 8.62 20.73
C LYS A 199 22.69 9.55 20.56
N GLY A 200 23.63 9.22 19.68
CA GLY A 200 24.86 9.99 19.50
C GLY A 200 25.90 9.28 18.64
N LEU A 201 27.12 9.82 18.64
CA LEU A 201 28.25 9.32 17.85
C LEU A 201 28.62 7.90 18.28
N GLY A 202 29.03 7.05 17.34
CA GLY A 202 29.31 5.63 17.58
C GLY A 202 28.06 4.78 17.81
N GLY A 203 26.85 5.35 17.71
CA GLY A 203 25.61 4.58 17.79
C GLY A 203 25.46 3.61 16.60
N PRO A 204 24.83 2.44 16.80
CA PRO A 204 24.65 1.45 15.75
C PRO A 204 23.68 1.98 14.68
N CYS A 205 24.03 1.81 13.42
CA CYS A 205 23.24 2.28 12.30
C CYS A 205 23.31 1.34 11.10
N THR A 206 22.35 1.48 10.21
CA THR A 206 22.30 0.87 8.88
C THR A 206 22.19 1.93 7.79
N LYS A 207 21.65 3.11 8.13
CA LYS A 207 21.41 4.22 7.23
C LYS A 207 21.82 5.54 7.86
N ASP A 208 22.31 6.46 7.04
CA ASP A 208 22.67 7.82 7.49
C ASP A 208 21.54 8.56 8.20
N ILE A 209 20.28 8.29 7.83
CA ILE A 209 19.12 8.96 8.43
C ILE A 209 19.03 8.73 9.94
N GLN A 210 19.63 7.66 10.45
CA GLN A 210 19.67 7.37 11.88
C GLN A 210 20.62 8.32 12.61
N CYS A 211 21.66 8.81 11.93
CA CYS A 211 22.70 9.70 12.46
C CYS A 211 22.32 11.18 12.26
N LYS A 212 21.86 11.55 11.06
CA LYS A 212 21.72 12.94 10.61
C LYS A 212 20.84 13.85 11.48
N PRO A 213 19.66 13.43 11.97
CA PRO A 213 18.82 14.29 12.80
C PRO A 213 19.46 14.66 14.15
N ILE A 214 20.29 13.77 14.69
CA ILE A 214 20.88 13.92 16.02
C ILE A 214 22.26 14.57 15.93
N LEU A 215 23.10 14.08 15.01
CA LEU A 215 24.49 14.50 14.83
C LEU A 215 24.67 15.59 13.77
N GLY A 216 23.63 15.93 13.01
CA GLY A 216 23.69 16.89 11.90
C GLY A 216 24.09 16.24 10.57
N TYR A 217 24.00 17.03 9.49
CA TYR A 217 24.21 16.56 8.12
C TYR A 217 25.62 16.02 7.84
N GLY A 218 26.62 16.48 8.59
CA GLY A 218 28.00 16.00 8.52
C GLY A 218 28.24 14.63 9.16
N SER A 219 27.18 13.86 9.44
CA SER A 219 27.28 12.51 9.97
C SER A 219 26.84 11.48 8.93
N GLU A 220 27.49 10.32 8.97
CA GLU A 220 27.21 9.20 8.09
C GLU A 220 27.23 7.88 8.86
N CYS A 221 26.55 6.88 8.30
CA CYS A 221 26.63 5.52 8.79
C CYS A 221 27.77 4.78 8.08
N TYR A 222 28.84 4.45 8.82
CA TYR A 222 30.00 3.79 8.25
C TYR A 222 30.34 2.53 9.06
N GLN A 223 30.46 1.40 8.37
CA GLN A 223 30.74 0.09 8.99
C GLN A 223 29.80 -0.24 10.18
N GLY A 224 28.54 0.17 10.07
CA GLY A 224 27.50 -0.12 11.07
C GLY A 224 27.45 0.86 12.25
N PHE A 225 28.27 1.92 12.26
CA PHE A 225 28.29 2.90 13.33
C PHE A 225 28.26 4.34 12.80
N CYS A 226 27.54 5.22 13.49
CA CYS A 226 27.51 6.63 13.15
C CYS A 226 28.87 7.27 13.42
N LYS A 227 29.45 7.91 12.41
CA LYS A 227 30.64 8.75 12.55
C LYS A 227 30.43 10.10 11.87
N CYS A 228 31.32 11.06 12.12
CA CYS A 228 31.38 12.25 11.28
C CYS A 228 32.02 11.90 9.93
N GLN A 229 31.53 12.55 8.88
CA GLN A 229 32.09 12.49 7.53
C GLN A 229 33.51 13.08 7.53
N ASP A 230 34.26 12.80 6.47
CA ASP A 230 35.56 13.44 6.26
C ASP A 230 35.40 14.97 6.24
N LEU A 231 36.31 15.69 6.90
CA LEU A 231 36.27 17.14 7.12
C LEU A 231 35.12 17.61 8.02
N PHE A 232 34.56 16.73 8.86
CA PHE A 232 33.64 17.11 9.93
C PHE A 232 34.10 16.55 11.28
N GLN A 233 33.92 17.33 12.34
CA GLN A 233 34.19 16.91 13.72
C GLN A 233 33.05 17.15 14.67
N LEU A 234 32.99 16.27 15.69
CA LEU A 234 32.01 16.39 16.76
C LEU A 234 32.37 17.56 17.66
N LYS A 235 31.56 18.62 17.61
CA LYS A 235 31.67 19.74 18.53
C LYS A 235 30.97 19.41 19.84
N ASN A 236 31.75 19.06 20.87
CA ASN A 236 31.25 18.60 22.18
C ASN A 236 30.19 19.52 22.81
N THR A 237 30.26 20.83 22.59
CA THR A 237 29.27 21.79 23.13
C THR A 237 27.89 21.64 22.49
N THR A 238 27.82 21.16 21.25
CA THR A 238 26.56 20.99 20.49
C THR A 238 26.17 19.53 20.27
N GLY A 239 27.12 18.60 20.43
CA GLY A 239 26.94 17.20 20.09
C GLY A 239 26.76 16.93 18.58
N LYS A 240 27.13 17.88 17.70
CA LYS A 240 26.95 17.76 16.24
C LYS A 240 28.27 17.71 15.49
N CYS A 241 28.28 17.01 14.37
CA CYS A 241 29.35 17.03 13.37
C CYS A 241 29.29 18.37 12.62
N VAL A 242 30.27 19.24 12.88
CA VAL A 242 30.44 20.54 12.24
C VAL A 242 31.57 20.46 11.23
N LYS A 243 31.48 21.23 10.14
CA LYS A 243 32.51 21.23 9.10
C LYS A 243 33.80 21.80 9.67
N ASP A 244 34.90 21.12 9.42
CA ASP A 244 36.23 21.58 9.72
C ASP A 244 36.69 22.62 8.68
N MET A 245 37.48 23.58 9.15
CA MET A 245 38.06 24.65 8.35
C MET A 245 39.49 24.30 7.94
N LEU A 246 39.76 24.35 6.64
CA LEU A 246 41.06 23.99 6.05
C LEU A 246 42.06 25.14 6.15
N LEU A 247 43.33 24.84 5.82
CA LEU A 247 44.40 25.84 5.78
C LEU A 247 44.01 27.06 4.93
N GLY A 248 44.06 28.25 5.52
CA GLY A 248 43.69 29.52 4.89
C GLY A 248 42.19 29.87 4.96
N GLU A 249 41.33 28.98 5.46
CA GLU A 249 39.92 29.31 5.71
C GLU A 249 39.76 30.17 6.96
N THR A 250 38.71 30.99 6.98
CA THR A 250 38.38 31.87 8.10
C THR A 250 37.84 31.07 9.28
N CYS A 251 38.35 31.30 10.48
CA CYS A 251 38.01 30.57 11.71
C CYS A 251 37.72 31.48 12.90
N MET A 252 37.06 30.93 13.93
CA MET A 252 36.82 31.63 15.20
C MET A 252 37.63 31.02 16.35
N ASP A 253 37.77 29.70 16.36
CA ASP A 253 38.45 28.93 17.41
C ASP A 253 39.49 27.97 16.80
N HIS A 254 40.54 27.64 17.54
CA HIS A 254 41.54 26.66 17.10
C HIS A 254 40.93 25.29 16.78
N PHE A 255 39.87 24.88 17.47
CA PHE A 255 39.14 23.64 17.21
C PHE A 255 38.30 23.68 15.94
N ASP A 256 38.15 24.83 15.27
CA ASP A 256 37.48 24.87 13.97
C ASP A 256 38.41 24.37 12.85
N CYS A 257 39.74 24.47 13.04
CA CYS A 257 40.71 24.21 11.98
C CYS A 257 41.17 22.75 11.91
N HIS A 258 40.94 22.06 10.80
CA HIS A 258 41.49 20.72 10.54
C HIS A 258 42.01 20.55 9.13
N GLN A 259 42.79 19.50 8.93
CA GLN A 259 43.36 19.13 7.65
C GLN A 259 42.79 17.78 7.19
N PRO A 260 42.84 17.47 5.89
CA PRO A 260 42.42 16.16 5.38
C PRO A 260 43.20 15.02 6.07
N GLY A 261 42.49 13.98 6.49
CA GLY A 261 43.05 12.76 7.07
C GLY A 261 42.71 12.54 8.56
N GLN A 262 42.95 11.32 9.04
CA GLN A 262 42.74 10.96 10.44
C GLN A 262 43.90 11.47 11.31
N GLY A 263 43.56 12.08 12.46
CA GLY A 263 44.54 12.46 13.49
C GLY A 263 44.30 13.86 14.05
N VAL A 264 45.18 14.28 14.97
CA VAL A 264 45.13 15.61 15.59
C VAL A 264 45.43 16.67 14.52
N SER A 265 44.66 17.76 14.51
CA SER A 265 44.90 18.87 13.61
C SER A 265 46.31 19.43 13.79
N ARG A 266 47.01 19.62 12.66
CA ARG A 266 48.25 20.40 12.59
C ARG A 266 47.98 21.89 12.35
N LEU A 267 46.71 22.29 12.27
CA LEU A 267 46.27 23.67 12.11
C LEU A 267 45.79 24.25 13.44
N GLU A 268 45.86 25.57 13.56
CA GLU A 268 45.24 26.37 14.62
C GLU A 268 44.76 27.71 14.05
N CYS A 269 43.73 28.29 14.68
CA CYS A 269 43.18 29.57 14.26
C CYS A 269 44.08 30.74 14.71
N ILE A 270 44.76 31.41 13.77
CA ILE A 270 45.65 32.54 14.07
C ILE A 270 45.11 33.78 13.34
N LEU A 271 44.67 34.77 14.12
CA LEU A 271 44.09 36.02 13.61
C LEU A 271 42.88 35.78 12.69
N GLY A 272 42.04 34.81 13.03
CA GLY A 272 40.83 34.48 12.29
C GLY A 272 41.06 33.66 11.02
N GLU A 273 42.26 33.12 10.81
CA GLU A 273 42.60 32.27 9.65
C GLU A 273 43.28 30.98 10.13
N CYS A 274 42.91 29.84 9.55
CA CYS A 274 43.54 28.56 9.89
C CYS A 274 44.98 28.51 9.35
N LYS A 275 45.96 28.42 10.25
CA LYS A 275 47.40 28.37 9.94
C LYS A 275 48.04 27.12 10.54
N CYS A 276 49.22 26.75 10.04
CA CYS A 276 49.99 25.68 10.66
C CYS A 276 50.35 26.05 12.11
N LYS A 277 50.17 25.10 13.02
CA LYS A 277 50.70 25.19 14.39
C LYS A 277 52.20 25.45 14.35
N SER A 278 52.72 26.16 15.35
CA SER A 278 54.12 26.59 15.44
C SER A 278 55.18 25.49 15.17
N SER A 279 54.89 24.23 15.49
CA SER A 279 55.79 23.09 15.25
C SER A 279 55.80 22.53 13.81
N TYR A 280 55.01 23.11 12.90
CA TYR A 280 54.81 22.62 11.54
C TYR A 280 55.08 23.72 10.51
N ILE A 281 55.60 23.30 9.37
CA ILE A 281 55.94 24.18 8.25
C ILE A 281 54.94 23.96 7.13
N LYS A 282 54.45 25.06 6.52
CA LYS A 282 53.57 24.99 5.34
C LYS A 282 54.39 24.60 4.11
N LEU A 283 54.09 23.45 3.51
CA LEU A 283 54.66 22.99 2.25
C LEU A 283 53.53 22.43 1.36
N ASP A 284 53.42 22.93 0.12
CA ASP A 284 52.41 22.50 -0.87
C ASP A 284 50.95 22.47 -0.37
N GLY A 285 50.58 23.41 0.51
CA GLY A 285 49.23 23.48 1.09
C GLY A 285 48.99 22.53 2.28
N TYR A 286 50.03 21.84 2.76
CA TYR A 286 49.98 20.97 3.93
C TYR A 286 50.92 21.48 5.04
N CYS A 287 50.59 21.17 6.28
CA CYS A 287 51.48 21.40 7.43
C CYS A 287 52.30 20.14 7.70
N LEU A 288 53.62 20.19 7.53
CA LEU A 288 54.52 19.06 7.72
C LEU A 288 55.43 19.29 8.93
N SER A 289 55.77 18.23 9.66
CA SER A 289 56.69 18.31 10.80
C SER A 289 58.06 18.78 10.33
N SER A 290 58.66 19.76 11.02
CA SER A 290 60.06 20.12 10.78
C SER A 290 60.93 18.90 11.09
N SER A 291 61.50 18.27 10.06
CA SER A 291 62.49 17.21 10.25
C SER A 291 63.70 17.80 10.97
N SER A 292 63.93 17.40 12.21
CA SER A 292 65.20 17.59 12.89
C SER A 292 66.32 17.02 12.02
N ASN A 293 67.30 17.86 11.68
CA ASN A 293 68.51 17.56 10.91
C ASN A 293 69.05 16.14 11.13
N THR A 294 68.91 15.25 10.14
CA THR A 294 69.86 14.13 9.96
C THR A 294 70.95 14.63 9.02
N SER A 295 72.07 15.05 9.61
CA SER A 295 73.30 15.36 8.89
C SER A 295 73.83 14.11 8.18
N ILE A 296 73.54 13.97 6.89
CA ILE A 296 74.19 12.98 6.02
C ILE A 296 75.53 13.58 5.59
N PHE A 297 76.60 13.23 6.31
CA PHE A 297 77.97 13.42 5.84
C PHE A 297 78.23 12.39 4.73
N LEU A 298 78.32 12.84 3.47
CA LEU A 298 78.89 12.05 2.38
C LEU A 298 80.42 12.21 2.39
N PRO A 299 81.22 11.13 2.46
CA PRO A 299 82.64 11.23 2.19
C PRO A 299 82.88 11.15 0.67
N LEU A 300 83.53 12.17 0.12
CA LEU A 300 84.10 12.16 -1.23
C LEU A 300 85.25 11.14 -1.29
N MET A 301 85.02 9.99 -1.91
CA MET A 301 86.10 9.09 -2.35
C MET A 301 86.37 9.34 -3.85
N LEU A 302 87.44 10.10 -4.12
CA LEU A 302 88.09 10.17 -5.42
C LEU A 302 88.61 8.78 -5.82
N PHE A 303 88.01 8.17 -6.84
CA PHE A 303 88.65 7.07 -7.57
C PHE A 303 89.27 7.62 -8.86
N LEU A 304 90.60 7.69 -8.86
CA LEU A 304 91.41 7.83 -10.07
C LEU A 304 91.15 6.62 -10.99
N ILE A 305 90.65 6.89 -12.18
CA ILE A 305 90.63 5.92 -13.27
C ILE A 305 92.03 5.93 -13.91
N ILE A 306 92.84 4.92 -13.59
CA ILE A 306 94.03 4.59 -14.39
C ILE A 306 93.59 3.63 -15.48
N VAL A 307 93.60 4.12 -16.72
CA VAL A 307 93.48 3.32 -17.95
C VAL A 307 94.83 2.64 -18.18
N ILE A 308 94.87 1.31 -18.15
CA ILE A 308 95.92 0.54 -18.84
C ILE A 308 95.24 -0.54 -19.69
N ASN A 309 95.53 -0.44 -20.99
CA ASN A 309 95.13 -1.32 -22.07
C ASN A 309 95.94 -2.63 -22.10
N CYS A 310 95.40 -3.58 -22.89
CA CYS A 310 96.03 -4.75 -23.51
C CYS A 310 96.27 -5.95 -22.57
N PHE A 311 96.01 -7.20 -22.95
CA PHE A 311 95.97 -7.88 -24.27
C PHE A 311 94.84 -8.92 -24.31
#